data_AF-A0A373A4P3-F1
#
_entry.id   AF-A0A373A4P3-F1
#
_cell.length_a   1.000
_cell.length_b   1.000
_cell.length_c   1.000
_cell.angle_alpha   90.00
_cell.angle_beta   90.00
_cell.angle_gamma   90.00
#
_symmetry.space_group_name_H-M   'P 1'
#
loop_
_entity.id
_entity.type
_entity.pdbx_description
1 polymer ?
#
loop_
_entity_poly.entity_id
_entity_poly.type
_entity_poly.pdbx_seq_one_letter_code
_entity_poly.pdbx_strand_id
1 'polypeptide(L)'
;MAKDAGLATGALEASPVSLLGGCTDFVYKGGPAPDQARMAAEAATEARYKDLSAKADAASGKAPAPAGALPPGASAKDAAAAAAGSAAGAKDSAAAAKLIADSTMALVDLRVAQEAKDKAYLTTGRVSFAEAGLRELAAPAEARTAEGIGAGSTLEALQQAYGAKGLQQDKSGRYVLPVEGQPGWQYEFTVDAGKVAGMAAVNRDIKCA
;
A
#
# COMPACT_ATOMS: atom_id res chain seq x y z
N MET A 1 -5.73 -8.30 18.62
CA MET A 1 -6.60 -7.33 19.34
C MET A 1 -7.63 -6.78 18.36
N ALA A 2 -8.90 -6.72 18.75
CA ALA A 2 -9.97 -6.11 17.94
C ALA A 2 -9.96 -4.58 18.07
N LYS A 3 -10.42 -3.88 17.03
CA LYS A 3 -10.46 -2.40 16.97
C LYS A 3 -11.17 -1.78 18.18
N ASP A 4 -12.36 -2.25 18.50
CA ASP A 4 -13.19 -1.69 19.57
C ASP A 4 -12.54 -1.86 20.94
N ALA A 5 -11.84 -2.98 21.16
CA ALA A 5 -11.06 -3.21 22.38
C ALA A 5 -9.88 -2.22 22.48
N GLY A 6 -9.21 -1.92 21.37
CA GLY A 6 -8.15 -0.91 21.32
C GLY A 6 -8.65 0.50 21.64
N LEU A 7 -9.78 0.90 21.06
CA LEU A 7 -10.41 2.19 21.32
C LEU A 7 -10.90 2.32 22.77
N ALA A 8 -11.44 1.24 23.33
CA ALA A 8 -11.93 1.22 24.71
C ALA A 8 -10.82 1.45 25.76
N THR A 9 -9.54 1.24 25.41
CA THR A 9 -8.42 1.54 26.32
C THR A 9 -8.20 3.04 26.57
N GLY A 10 -8.73 3.92 25.71
CA GLY A 10 -8.45 5.35 25.75
C GLY A 10 -7.05 5.74 25.25
N ALA A 11 -6.23 4.78 24.81
CA ALA A 11 -4.88 5.04 24.30
C ALA A 11 -4.87 5.65 22.89
N LEU A 12 -6.00 5.60 22.18
CA LEU A 12 -6.16 6.09 20.81
C LEU A 12 -7.17 7.23 20.76
N GLU A 13 -7.03 8.12 19.78
CA GLU A 13 -8.10 9.03 19.41
C GLU A 13 -9.30 8.27 18.84
N ALA A 14 -10.51 8.77 19.08
CA ALA A 14 -11.74 8.07 18.73
C ALA A 14 -12.04 8.05 17.22
N SER A 15 -11.53 9.03 16.49
CA SER A 15 -11.76 9.16 15.06
C SER A 15 -10.58 8.62 14.25
N PRO A 16 -10.84 7.89 13.15
CA PRO A 16 -9.78 7.46 12.27
C PRO A 16 -9.15 8.66 11.56
N VAL A 17 -7.86 8.52 11.25
CA VAL A 17 -7.07 9.52 10.53
C VAL A 17 -6.76 9.10 9.08
N SER A 18 -7.01 7.86 8.71
CA SER A 18 -6.98 7.40 7.32
C SER A 18 -7.77 6.10 7.17
N LEU A 19 -8.34 5.92 5.98
CA LEU A 19 -8.99 4.68 5.53
C LEU A 19 -8.28 4.10 4.28
N LEU A 20 -7.15 4.69 3.90
CA LEU A 20 -6.48 4.44 2.63
C LEU A 20 -5.95 3.01 2.56
N GLY A 21 -6.30 2.32 1.47
CA GLY A 21 -5.79 0.99 1.15
C GLY A 21 -6.38 -0.11 2.03
N GLY A 22 -7.63 0.05 2.47
CA GLY A 22 -8.41 -1.00 3.14
C GLY A 22 -8.11 -1.22 4.62
N CYS A 23 -7.28 -0.37 5.24
CA CYS A 23 -7.01 -0.38 6.67
C CYS A 23 -7.57 0.86 7.35
N THR A 24 -7.96 0.72 8.62
CA THR A 24 -8.38 1.85 9.44
C THR A 24 -7.23 2.27 10.35
N ASP A 25 -6.74 3.48 10.12
CA ASP A 25 -5.63 4.05 10.87
C ASP A 25 -6.14 5.02 11.93
N PHE A 26 -5.61 4.90 13.14
CA PHE A 26 -5.85 5.79 14.28
C PHE A 26 -4.53 6.37 14.78
N VAL A 27 -4.58 7.49 15.47
CA VAL A 27 -3.43 8.05 16.21
C VAL A 27 -3.55 7.77 17.69
N TYR A 28 -2.42 7.81 18.39
CA TYR A 28 -2.41 7.80 19.85
C TYR A 28 -3.09 9.05 20.42
N LYS A 29 -3.52 8.94 21.68
CA LYS A 29 -4.13 10.06 22.41
C LYS A 29 -3.23 11.29 22.40
N GLY A 30 -3.79 12.45 22.06
CA GLY A 30 -3.04 13.70 21.91
C GLY A 30 -2.31 13.85 20.57
N GLY A 31 -2.45 12.87 19.67
CA GLY A 31 -1.98 12.96 18.30
C GLY A 31 -2.79 13.95 17.46
N PRO A 32 -2.36 14.19 16.20
CA PRO A 32 -3.00 15.16 15.33
C PRO A 32 -4.45 14.74 15.01
N ALA A 33 -5.35 15.73 14.96
CA ALA A 33 -6.72 15.51 14.53
C ALA A 33 -6.77 15.01 13.07
N PRO A 34 -7.85 14.31 12.67
CA PRO A 34 -8.03 13.88 11.29
C PRO A 34 -8.02 15.06 10.30
N ASP A 35 -7.15 15.00 9.30
CA ASP A 35 -7.14 15.93 8.17
C ASP A 35 -8.19 15.47 7.14
N GLN A 36 -9.36 16.11 7.19
CA GLN A 36 -10.50 15.77 6.32
C GLN A 36 -10.19 15.99 4.84
N ALA A 37 -9.38 17.00 4.49
CA ALA A 37 -9.05 17.27 3.09
C ALA A 37 -8.13 16.18 2.54
N ARG A 38 -7.11 15.77 3.31
CA ARG A 38 -6.27 14.62 2.95
C ARG A 38 -7.10 13.34 2.86
N MET A 39 -7.96 13.05 3.84
CA MET A 39 -8.77 11.83 3.83
C MET A 39 -9.73 11.78 2.63
N ALA A 40 -10.31 12.91 2.22
CA ALA A 40 -11.12 12.99 1.02
C ALA A 40 -10.28 12.75 -0.26
N ALA A 41 -9.06 13.31 -0.32
CA ALA A 41 -8.15 13.08 -1.44
C ALA A 41 -7.68 11.61 -1.52
N GLU A 42 -7.41 10.98 -0.37
CA GLU A 42 -7.11 9.55 -0.25
C GLU A 42 -8.25 8.70 -0.80
N ALA A 43 -9.49 8.95 -0.35
CA ALA A 43 -10.67 8.23 -0.81
C ALA A 43 -10.91 8.40 -2.33
N ALA A 44 -10.74 9.62 -2.85
CA ALA A 44 -10.88 9.89 -4.28
C ALA A 44 -9.80 9.18 -5.11
N THR A 45 -8.56 9.18 -4.65
CA THR A 45 -7.43 8.49 -5.31
C THR A 45 -7.66 6.98 -5.35
N GLU A 46 -8.07 6.40 -4.22
CA GLU A 46 -8.36 4.97 -4.14
C GLU A 46 -9.56 4.57 -5.00
N ALA A 47 -10.64 5.36 -5.00
CA ALA A 47 -11.80 5.12 -5.85
C ALA A 47 -11.44 5.17 -7.34
N ARG A 48 -10.62 6.15 -7.75
CA ARG A 48 -10.14 6.28 -9.13
C ARG A 48 -9.31 5.08 -9.55
N TYR A 49 -8.38 4.62 -8.71
CA TYR A 49 -7.59 3.42 -8.98
C TYR A 49 -8.47 2.18 -9.12
N LYS A 50 -9.40 1.94 -8.19
CA LYS A 50 -10.31 0.79 -8.24
C LYS A 50 -11.17 0.76 -9.51
N ASP A 51 -11.72 1.91 -9.89
CA ASP A 51 -12.52 2.06 -11.11
C ASP A 51 -11.69 1.78 -12.39
N LEU A 52 -10.51 2.40 -12.51
CA LEU A 52 -9.65 2.22 -13.68
C LEU A 52 -9.09 0.80 -13.76
N SER A 53 -8.71 0.20 -12.63
CA SER A 53 -8.25 -1.20 -12.58
C SER A 53 -9.36 -2.14 -13.05
N ALA A 54 -10.58 -2.00 -12.52
CA ALA A 54 -11.71 -2.84 -12.91
C ALA A 54 -12.05 -2.70 -14.41
N LYS A 55 -11.96 -1.49 -14.96
CA LYS A 55 -12.15 -1.25 -16.41
C LYS A 55 -11.03 -1.86 -17.25
N ALA A 56 -9.78 -1.76 -16.81
CA ALA A 56 -8.63 -2.37 -17.48
C ALA A 56 -8.72 -3.91 -17.49
N ASP A 57 -9.11 -4.51 -16.38
CA ASP A 57 -9.32 -5.96 -16.27
C ASP A 57 -10.46 -6.43 -17.19
N ALA A 58 -11.58 -5.71 -17.18
CA ALA A 58 -12.72 -5.99 -18.06
C ALA A 58 -12.39 -5.83 -19.54
N ALA A 59 -11.48 -4.90 -19.91
CA ALA A 59 -11.03 -4.71 -21.28
C ALA A 59 -10.04 -5.81 -21.70
N SER A 60 -9.16 -6.24 -20.81
CA SER A 60 -8.19 -7.32 -21.07
C SER A 60 -8.86 -8.67 -21.30
N GLY A 61 -9.96 -8.95 -20.59
CA GLY A 61 -10.79 -10.15 -20.81
C GLY A 61 -11.55 -10.17 -22.14
N LYS A 62 -11.55 -9.08 -22.90
CA LYS A 62 -12.26 -8.92 -24.19
C LYS A 62 -11.31 -8.81 -25.38
N ALA A 63 -10.03 -9.10 -25.20
CA ALA A 63 -9.05 -9.00 -26.29
C ALA A 63 -9.53 -9.79 -27.52
N PRO A 64 -9.72 -9.13 -28.67
CA PRO A 64 -10.23 -9.79 -29.87
C PRO A 64 -9.24 -10.88 -30.32
N ALA A 65 -9.78 -12.00 -30.83
CA ALA A 65 -8.94 -13.02 -31.42
C ALA A 65 -8.07 -12.40 -32.53
N PRO A 66 -6.79 -12.77 -32.65
CA PRO A 66 -5.94 -12.29 -33.73
C PRO A 66 -6.61 -12.59 -35.07
N ALA A 67 -6.56 -11.62 -35.99
CA ALA A 67 -7.12 -11.78 -37.33
C ALA A 67 -6.46 -13.00 -37.99
N GLY A 68 -7.26 -14.03 -38.30
CA GLY A 68 -6.79 -15.20 -39.01
C GLY A 68 -6.37 -14.85 -40.44
N ALA A 69 -5.45 -15.63 -41.00
CA ALA A 69 -5.11 -15.51 -42.42
C ALA A 69 -6.34 -15.85 -43.29
N LEU A 70 -6.59 -15.04 -44.33
CA LEU A 70 -7.64 -15.34 -45.31
C LEU A 70 -7.30 -16.65 -46.03
N PRO A 71 -8.29 -17.54 -46.26
CA PRO A 71 -8.06 -18.76 -47.01
C PRO A 71 -7.71 -18.46 -48.48
N PRO A 72 -6.99 -19.37 -49.17
CA PRO A 72 -6.78 -19.26 -50.61
C PRO A 72 -8.11 -19.15 -51.35
N GLY A 73 -8.24 -18.18 -52.25
CA GLY A 73 -9.47 -17.94 -53.02
C GLY A 73 -10.56 -17.12 -52.32
N ALA A 74 -10.26 -16.46 -51.18
CA ALA A 74 -11.19 -15.55 -50.51
C ALA A 74 -11.71 -14.45 -51.44
N SER A 75 -13.00 -14.11 -51.32
CA SER A 75 -13.61 -13.07 -52.15
C SER A 75 -13.20 -11.67 -51.69
N ALA A 76 -13.42 -10.66 -52.55
CA ALA A 76 -13.23 -9.25 -52.19
C ALA A 76 -14.11 -8.84 -51.00
N LYS A 77 -15.31 -9.45 -50.86
CA LYS A 77 -16.20 -9.22 -49.72
C LYS A 77 -15.63 -9.79 -48.42
N ASP A 78 -15.03 -10.97 -48.48
CA ASP A 78 -14.39 -11.61 -47.32
C ASP A 78 -13.16 -10.82 -46.87
N ALA A 79 -12.37 -10.31 -47.82
CA ALA A 79 -11.24 -9.42 -47.53
C ALA A 79 -11.69 -8.11 -46.86
N ALA A 80 -12.77 -7.49 -47.36
CA ALA A 80 -13.32 -6.27 -46.75
C ALA A 80 -13.84 -6.51 -45.32
N ALA A 81 -14.51 -7.65 -45.08
CA ALA A 81 -14.97 -8.03 -43.75
C ALA A 81 -13.80 -8.29 -42.78
N ALA A 82 -12.75 -8.97 -43.21
CA ALA A 82 -11.55 -9.21 -42.42
C ALA A 82 -10.81 -7.91 -42.08
N ALA A 83 -10.68 -6.98 -43.03
CA ALA A 83 -10.09 -5.66 -42.80
C ALA A 83 -10.91 -4.83 -41.80
N ALA A 84 -12.25 -4.83 -41.93
CA ALA A 84 -13.14 -4.15 -40.99
C ALA A 84 -13.05 -4.74 -39.57
N GLY A 85 -13.02 -6.07 -39.45
CA GLY A 85 -12.81 -6.77 -38.18
C GLY A 85 -11.45 -6.45 -37.55
N SER A 86 -10.39 -6.41 -38.36
CA SER A 86 -9.04 -6.04 -37.89
C SER A 86 -8.97 -4.59 -37.42
N ALA A 87 -9.63 -3.66 -38.14
CA ALA A 87 -9.69 -2.26 -37.76
C ALA A 87 -10.49 -2.05 -36.46
N ALA A 88 -11.58 -2.79 -36.26
CA ALA A 88 -12.33 -2.79 -35.00
C ALA A 88 -11.47 -3.35 -33.86
N GLY A 89 -10.82 -4.50 -34.06
CA GLY A 89 -9.96 -5.11 -33.05
C GLY A 89 -8.76 -4.23 -32.65
N ALA A 90 -8.20 -3.49 -33.61
CA ALA A 90 -7.14 -2.51 -33.33
C ALA A 90 -7.62 -1.35 -32.44
N LYS A 91 -8.84 -0.84 -32.68
CA LYS A 91 -9.45 0.21 -31.84
C LYS A 91 -9.70 -0.29 -30.41
N ASP A 92 -10.22 -1.50 -30.26
CA ASP A 92 -10.48 -2.10 -28.95
C ASP A 92 -9.17 -2.34 -28.19
N SER A 93 -8.13 -2.80 -28.89
CA SER A 93 -6.79 -2.99 -28.32
C SER A 93 -6.18 -1.66 -27.85
N ALA A 94 -6.32 -0.59 -28.63
CA ALA A 94 -5.85 0.74 -28.24
C ALA A 94 -6.60 1.29 -27.02
N ALA A 95 -7.92 1.07 -26.94
CA ALA A 95 -8.72 1.47 -25.78
C ALA A 95 -8.33 0.69 -24.52
N ALA A 96 -8.10 -0.62 -24.63
CA ALA A 96 -7.62 -1.46 -23.53
C ALA A 96 -6.23 -1.00 -23.05
N ALA A 97 -5.29 -0.77 -23.98
CA ALA A 97 -3.96 -0.27 -23.66
C ALA A 97 -4.00 1.08 -22.93
N LYS A 98 -4.90 1.99 -23.34
CA LYS A 98 -5.11 3.26 -22.65
C LYS A 98 -5.61 3.05 -21.22
N LEU A 99 -6.59 2.17 -21.01
CA LEU A 99 -7.12 1.88 -19.67
C LEU A 99 -6.04 1.29 -18.75
N ILE A 100 -5.18 0.41 -19.26
CA ILE A 100 -4.06 -0.16 -18.51
C ILE A 100 -3.04 0.92 -18.14
N ALA A 101 -2.72 1.83 -19.07
CA ALA A 101 -1.83 2.95 -18.79
C ALA A 101 -2.43 3.89 -17.73
N ASP A 102 -3.71 4.25 -17.88
CA ASP A 102 -4.42 5.12 -16.94
C ASP A 102 -4.54 4.46 -15.54
N SER A 103 -4.78 3.14 -15.45
CA SER A 103 -4.81 2.41 -14.18
C SER A 103 -3.43 2.33 -13.52
N THR A 104 -2.37 2.17 -14.31
CA THR A 104 -0.98 2.17 -13.81
C THR A 104 -0.62 3.53 -13.22
N MET A 105 -0.99 4.63 -13.90
CA MET A 105 -0.78 5.97 -13.34
C MET A 105 -1.59 6.21 -12.06
N ALA A 106 -2.84 5.72 -12.00
CA ALA A 106 -3.63 5.80 -10.78
C ALA A 106 -3.04 4.96 -9.62
N LEU A 107 -2.36 3.85 -9.92
CA LEU A 107 -1.61 3.10 -8.92
C LEU A 107 -0.41 3.90 -8.40
N VAL A 108 0.30 4.62 -9.26
CA VAL A 108 1.39 5.52 -8.83
C VAL A 108 0.85 6.60 -7.89
N ASP A 109 -0.25 7.26 -8.27
CA ASP A 109 -0.91 8.27 -7.41
C ASP A 109 -1.30 7.66 -6.05
N LEU A 110 -1.82 6.44 -6.05
CA LEU A 110 -2.15 5.71 -4.81
C LEU A 110 -0.91 5.44 -3.95
N ARG A 111 0.23 5.09 -4.55
CA ARG A 111 1.49 4.90 -3.81
C ARG A 111 2.02 6.20 -3.22
N VAL A 112 1.95 7.30 -3.97
CA VAL A 112 2.33 8.63 -3.47
C VAL A 112 1.47 9.04 -2.27
N ALA A 113 0.15 8.77 -2.32
CA ALA A 113 -0.74 9.02 -1.19
C ALA A 113 -0.37 8.15 0.03
N GLN A 114 -0.03 6.88 -0.17
CA GLN A 114 0.41 5.98 0.91
C GLN A 114 1.72 6.46 1.54
N GLU A 115 2.70 6.88 0.75
CA GLU A 115 3.97 7.42 1.25
C GLU A 115 3.76 8.73 2.03
N ALA A 116 2.91 9.64 1.52
CA ALA A 116 2.57 10.87 2.21
C ALA A 116 1.90 10.59 3.56
N LYS A 117 0.97 9.63 3.60
CA LYS A 117 0.32 9.15 4.83
C LYS A 117 1.37 8.61 5.80
N ASP A 118 2.21 7.68 5.37
CA ASP A 118 3.21 7.07 6.24
C ASP A 118 4.20 8.10 6.80
N LYS A 119 4.61 9.07 5.98
CA LYS A 119 5.45 10.18 6.43
C LYS A 119 4.76 11.08 7.44
N ALA A 120 3.47 11.40 7.25
CA ALA A 120 2.72 12.25 8.16
C ALA A 120 2.63 11.68 9.58
N TYR A 121 2.64 10.35 9.70
CA TYR A 121 2.51 9.66 10.99
C TYR A 121 3.79 9.02 11.51
N LEU A 122 4.89 9.12 10.77
CA LEU A 122 6.16 8.50 11.14
C LEU A 122 6.66 8.96 12.52
N THR A 123 6.43 10.22 12.87
CA THR A 123 6.90 10.82 14.13
C THR A 123 5.82 10.99 15.18
N THR A 124 4.54 11.02 14.81
CA THR A 124 3.43 11.10 15.78
C THR A 124 2.97 9.72 16.25
N GLY A 125 3.39 8.66 15.55
CA GLY A 125 2.89 7.31 15.74
C GLY A 125 1.49 7.12 15.14
N ARG A 126 1.15 5.85 14.93
CA ARG A 126 -0.12 5.40 14.34
C ARG A 126 -0.40 3.96 14.72
N VAL A 127 -1.67 3.64 14.88
CA VAL A 127 -2.15 2.27 15.03
C VAL A 127 -3.03 1.90 13.85
N SER A 128 -2.70 0.82 13.16
CA SER A 128 -3.44 0.36 11.98
C SER A 128 -4.18 -0.95 12.27
N PHE A 129 -5.45 -0.97 11.92
CA PHE A 129 -6.31 -2.14 11.99
C PHE A 129 -6.73 -2.56 10.58
N ALA A 130 -6.52 -3.85 10.27
CA ALA A 130 -7.25 -4.52 9.22
C ALA A 130 -8.60 -5.03 9.74
N GLU A 131 -9.43 -5.58 8.85
CA GLU A 131 -10.65 -6.30 9.24
C GLU A 131 -10.35 -7.45 10.22
N ALA A 132 -9.29 -8.21 9.97
CA ALA A 132 -8.85 -9.30 10.84
C ALA A 132 -8.21 -8.82 12.17
N GLY A 133 -8.05 -7.51 12.37
CA GLY A 133 -7.60 -6.91 13.62
C GLY A 133 -6.32 -6.09 13.51
N LEU A 134 -5.70 -5.84 14.67
CA LEU A 134 -4.48 -5.05 14.78
C LEU A 134 -3.34 -5.63 13.92
N ARG A 135 -2.74 -4.80 13.07
CA ARG A 135 -1.63 -5.20 12.20
C ARG A 135 -0.36 -4.35 12.35
N GLU A 136 -0.46 -3.15 12.89
CA GLU A 136 0.68 -2.25 13.01
C GLU A 136 0.52 -1.26 14.17
N LEU A 137 1.63 -1.05 14.88
CA LEU A 137 1.84 -0.08 15.93
C LEU A 137 3.10 0.71 15.57
N ALA A 138 2.95 1.79 14.82
CA ALA A 138 4.03 2.73 14.54
C ALA A 138 4.24 3.63 15.76
N ALA A 139 5.44 3.64 16.32
CA ALA A 139 5.73 4.30 17.58
C ALA A 139 5.84 5.83 17.42
N PRO A 140 5.43 6.63 18.42
CA PRO A 140 5.68 8.07 18.41
C PRO A 140 7.18 8.38 18.59
N ALA A 141 7.62 9.58 18.23
CA ALA A 141 9.04 9.95 18.13
C ALA A 141 9.83 9.81 19.44
N GLU A 142 9.18 9.94 20.58
CA GLU A 142 9.75 9.80 21.92
C GLU A 142 9.85 8.34 22.38
N ALA A 143 9.13 7.41 21.74
CA ALA A 143 9.14 6.02 22.13
C ALA A 143 10.50 5.38 21.86
N ARG A 144 10.91 4.50 22.77
CA ARG A 144 12.14 3.72 22.69
C ARG A 144 11.85 2.26 22.95
N THR A 145 12.61 1.38 22.31
CA THR A 145 12.66 -0.03 22.69
C THR A 145 13.32 -0.20 24.06
N ALA A 146 13.29 -1.42 24.61
CA ALA A 146 13.96 -1.74 25.88
C ALA A 146 15.48 -1.49 25.82
N GLU A 147 16.09 -1.65 24.65
CA GLU A 147 17.49 -1.39 24.35
C GLU A 147 17.78 0.10 24.08
N GLY A 148 16.78 0.98 24.22
CA GLY A 148 16.94 2.43 24.04
C GLY A 148 16.97 2.89 22.58
N ILE A 149 16.57 2.04 21.63
CA ILE A 149 16.53 2.39 20.21
C ILE A 149 15.20 3.07 19.86
N GLY A 150 15.27 4.17 19.12
CA GLY A 150 14.11 4.83 18.54
C GLY A 150 14.53 5.96 17.62
N ALA A 151 13.63 6.90 17.33
CA ALA A 151 13.92 8.00 16.41
C ALA A 151 15.18 8.79 16.87
N GLY A 152 16.12 8.99 15.93
CA GLY A 152 17.40 9.66 16.15
C GLY A 152 18.57 8.75 16.51
N SER A 153 18.33 7.49 16.91
CA SER A 153 19.40 6.50 17.13
C SER A 153 20.19 6.25 15.85
N THR A 154 21.50 6.05 15.93
CA THR A 154 22.33 5.76 14.75
C THR A 154 22.09 4.33 14.25
N LEU A 155 22.37 4.09 12.97
CA LEU A 155 22.36 2.75 12.41
C LEU A 155 23.34 1.81 13.14
N GLU A 156 24.50 2.32 13.55
CA GLU A 156 25.48 1.57 14.34
C GLU A 156 24.89 1.12 15.69
N ALA A 157 24.22 2.01 16.42
CA ALA A 157 23.57 1.66 17.68
C ALA A 157 22.45 0.61 17.48
N LEU A 158 21.68 0.72 16.40
CA LEU A 158 20.67 -0.27 16.02
C LEU A 158 21.30 -1.65 15.78
N GLN A 159 22.39 -1.70 15.01
CA GLN A 159 23.11 -2.94 14.70
C GLN A 159 23.78 -3.54 15.95
N GLN A 160 24.33 -2.72 16.83
CA GLN A 160 24.91 -3.17 18.09
C GLN A 160 23.83 -3.77 19.00
N ALA A 161 22.65 -3.17 19.07
CA ALA A 161 21.56 -3.64 19.91
C ALA A 161 20.92 -4.95 19.41
N TYR A 162 20.73 -5.08 18.09
CA TYR A 162 19.90 -6.14 17.52
C TYR A 162 20.57 -7.03 16.47
N GLY A 163 21.79 -6.72 16.02
CA GLY A 163 22.49 -7.51 15.00
C GLY A 163 22.64 -8.97 15.39
N ALA A 164 23.07 -9.23 16.63
CA ALA A 164 23.17 -10.59 17.17
C ALA A 164 21.80 -11.26 17.43
N LYS A 165 20.72 -10.48 17.46
CA LYS A 165 19.34 -10.95 17.68
C LYS A 165 18.61 -11.24 16.37
N GLY A 166 19.29 -11.17 15.23
CA GLY A 166 18.72 -11.47 13.91
C GLY A 166 18.13 -10.27 13.18
N LEU A 167 18.58 -9.04 13.49
CA LEU A 167 18.25 -7.86 12.69
C LEU A 167 18.73 -8.04 11.25
N GLN A 168 17.84 -7.84 10.28
CA GLN A 168 18.13 -7.97 8.86
C GLN A 168 17.59 -6.79 8.08
N GLN A 169 18.14 -6.47 6.92
CA GLN A 169 17.53 -5.49 6.02
C GLN A 169 16.60 -6.22 5.03
N ASP A 170 15.38 -5.75 4.89
CA ASP A 170 14.41 -6.30 3.94
C ASP A 170 14.56 -5.67 2.54
N LYS A 171 13.75 -6.15 1.59
CA LYS A 171 13.76 -5.66 0.20
C LYS A 171 13.30 -4.20 0.05
N SER A 172 12.61 -3.66 1.06
CA SER A 172 12.20 -2.25 1.10
C SER A 172 13.27 -1.34 1.71
N GLY A 173 14.41 -1.90 2.13
CA GLY A 173 15.49 -1.18 2.77
C GLY A 173 15.28 -0.93 4.27
N ARG A 174 14.18 -1.43 4.85
CA ARG A 174 13.90 -1.33 6.29
C ARG A 174 14.67 -2.39 7.04
N TYR A 175 15.07 -2.09 8.27
CA TYR A 175 15.67 -3.09 9.15
C TYR A 175 14.56 -3.79 9.94
N VAL A 176 14.53 -5.11 9.90
CA VAL A 176 13.48 -5.94 10.48
C VAL A 176 14.06 -6.90 11.53
N LEU A 177 13.31 -7.10 12.60
CA LEU A 177 13.66 -8.00 13.70
C LEU A 177 12.39 -8.72 14.19
N PRO A 178 12.34 -10.06 14.23
CA PRO A 178 11.21 -10.77 14.82
C PRO A 178 10.95 -10.36 16.28
N VAL A 179 9.68 -10.21 16.66
CA VAL A 179 9.31 -9.97 18.05
C VAL A 179 9.28 -11.31 18.79
N GLU A 180 10.12 -11.43 19.82
CA GLU A 180 10.21 -12.65 20.61
C GLU A 180 8.86 -13.01 21.25
N GLY A 181 8.46 -14.28 21.13
CA GLY A 181 7.20 -14.79 21.68
C GLY A 181 5.93 -14.32 20.97
N GLN A 182 6.03 -13.57 19.87
CA GLN A 182 4.90 -13.07 19.09
C GLN A 182 5.02 -13.49 17.61
N PRO A 183 4.56 -14.70 17.24
CA PRO A 183 4.65 -15.19 15.87
C PRO A 183 4.01 -14.23 14.84
N GLY A 184 4.70 -14.03 13.72
CA GLY A 184 4.28 -13.12 12.64
C GLY A 184 4.50 -11.63 12.93
N TRP A 185 4.85 -11.27 14.17
CA TRP A 185 5.21 -9.89 14.53
C TRP A 185 6.69 -9.63 14.34
N GLN A 186 7.01 -8.46 13.79
CA GLN A 186 8.37 -7.97 13.64
C GLN A 186 8.43 -6.48 14.00
N TYR A 187 9.54 -6.05 14.58
CA TYR A 187 9.93 -4.65 14.58
C TYR A 187 10.43 -4.28 13.18
N GLU A 188 9.97 -3.16 12.66
CA GLU A 188 10.49 -2.51 11.46
C GLU A 188 11.08 -1.16 11.88
N PHE A 189 12.35 -0.94 11.54
CA PHE A 189 13.06 0.33 11.71
C PHE A 189 13.28 0.95 10.35
N THR A 190 12.73 2.15 10.16
CA THR A 190 13.02 2.98 8.99
C THR A 190 14.27 3.79 9.28
N VAL A 191 15.29 3.69 8.43
CA VAL A 191 16.54 4.44 8.57
C VAL A 191 16.65 5.45 7.43
N ASP A 192 16.90 6.70 7.79
CA ASP A 192 17.15 7.80 6.87
C ASP A 192 18.41 8.55 7.31
N ALA A 193 19.27 8.93 6.36
CA ALA A 193 20.55 9.59 6.61
C ALA A 193 21.39 8.91 7.73
N GLY A 194 21.39 7.58 7.78
CA GLY A 194 22.15 6.79 8.77
C GLY A 194 21.58 6.79 10.19
N LYS A 195 20.36 7.30 10.39
CA LYS A 195 19.66 7.30 11.68
C LYS A 195 18.27 6.69 11.57
N VAL A 196 17.78 6.10 12.64
CA VAL A 196 16.40 5.63 12.75
C VAL A 196 15.48 6.85 12.64
N ALA A 197 14.65 6.90 11.61
CA ALA A 197 13.64 7.93 11.39
C ALA A 197 12.32 7.58 12.08
N GLY A 198 12.03 6.29 12.23
CA GLY A 198 10.86 5.79 12.94
C GLY A 198 10.92 4.28 13.11
N MET A 199 10.05 3.77 13.98
CA MET A 199 9.95 2.33 14.24
C MET A 199 8.49 1.90 14.37
N ALA A 200 8.20 0.65 14.02
CA ALA A 200 6.89 0.07 14.19
C ALA A 200 7.00 -1.40 14.63
N ALA A 201 6.05 -1.88 15.42
CA ALA A 201 5.78 -3.31 15.53
C ALA A 201 4.66 -3.66 14.55
N VAL A 202 4.87 -4.66 13.71
CA VAL A 202 3.93 -4.98 12.62
C VAL A 202 3.75 -6.48 12.46
N ASN A 203 2.57 -6.86 11.98
CA ASN A 203 2.30 -8.17 11.43
C ASN A 203 1.81 -8.00 9.99
N ARG A 204 2.70 -8.27 9.04
CA ARG A 204 2.44 -8.06 7.60
C ARG A 204 1.66 -9.22 6.97
N ASP A 205 1.42 -10.31 7.71
CA ASP A 205 0.54 -11.41 7.27
C ASP A 205 -0.93 -11.00 7.37
N ILE A 206 -1.25 -10.08 8.29
CA ILE A 206 -2.57 -9.45 8.39
C ILE A 206 -2.70 -8.40 7.28
N LYS A 207 -3.49 -8.72 6.25
CA LYS A 207 -3.74 -7.86 5.08
C LYS A 207 -4.87 -6.87 5.32
N CYS A 208 -4.76 -5.69 4.72
CA CYS A 208 -5.90 -4.79 4.56
C CYS A 208 -6.93 -5.38 3.57
N ALA A 209 -8.16 -4.87 3.61
CA ALA A 209 -9.24 -5.24 2.70
C ALA A 209 -9.00 -4.79 1.24
#